data_AF-A0A926M617-F1
#
_entry.id   AF-A0A926M617-F1
#
_cell.length_a   1.000
_cell.length_b   1.000
_cell.length_c   1.000
_cell.angle_alpha   90.00
_cell.angle_beta   90.00
_cell.angle_gamma   90.00
#
_symmetry.space_group_name_H-M   'P 1'
#
loop_
_entity.id
_entity.type
_entity.pdbx_description
1 polymer ?
#
loop_
_entity_poly.entity_id
_entity_poly.type
_entity_poly.pdbx_seq_one_letter_code
_entity_poly.pdbx_strand_id
1 'polypeptide(L)'
;GNEKITLDEFYNEFQKTVSLYNQQTNSSINLKEAKDLQLHNILLNDLIYSRMVKDYANKQNIFINDNSLKIIITSLPQFKNTDGLFSESKYKNYIFNNFPNEEIFLNEIENSIYQGIIFENFNIRNFLDKQVINHLFNHEGEKRSVRYFIINDEDIDIKLSDELLREYYETEKFKYEVSQKTIIDYIEISLDQFVDLDSIDENKIVEYYNDNINLYIKEEKREIEFARFRDKDSANEFYKTWVQNDPALIFSYMENNEVELNKIQDFTLSQNTFTDEIANSIFNLNIDNVSPPLEYQGIGYYVFKLLNIEEKETQLISEVEKDIKNIGTRGQYRNWHCW
;
A
#
# COMPACT_ATOMS: atom_id res chain seq x y z
N GLY A 1 3.95 0.99 -19.90
CA GLY A 1 3.09 2.06 -20.42
C GLY A 1 3.68 2.61 -21.69
N ASN A 2 2.99 3.52 -22.37
CA ASN A 2 3.48 4.16 -23.60
C ASN A 2 4.41 5.34 -23.33
N GLU A 3 4.45 5.82 -22.09
CA GLU A 3 5.37 6.84 -21.60
C GLU A 3 6.75 6.24 -21.28
N LYS A 4 7.82 6.86 -21.78
CA LYS A 4 9.22 6.43 -21.57
C LYS A 4 9.90 7.29 -20.50
N ILE A 5 10.82 6.68 -19.76
CA ILE A 5 11.78 7.38 -18.88
C ILE A 5 13.13 7.24 -19.58
N THR A 6 13.75 8.36 -19.95
CA THR A 6 15.06 8.32 -20.62
C THR A 6 16.19 8.23 -19.60
N LEU A 7 17.36 7.74 -20.02
CA LEU A 7 18.53 7.65 -19.15
C LEU A 7 19.00 9.05 -18.69
N ASP A 8 18.94 10.03 -19.59
CA ASP A 8 19.33 11.42 -19.30
C ASP A 8 18.38 12.07 -18.30
N GLU A 9 17.07 11.86 -18.47
CA GLU A 9 16.05 12.29 -17.52
C GLU A 9 16.29 11.67 -16.14
N PHE A 10 16.46 10.36 -16.07
CA PHE A 10 16.73 9.66 -14.82
C PHE A 10 17.98 10.20 -14.12
N TYR A 11 19.06 10.42 -14.87
CA TYR A 11 20.31 10.92 -14.32
C TYR A 11 20.18 12.34 -13.77
N ASN A 12 19.47 13.22 -14.49
CA ASN A 12 19.22 14.60 -14.04
C ASN A 12 18.35 14.64 -12.78
N GLU A 13 17.29 13.84 -12.74
CA GLU A 13 16.43 13.75 -11.56
C GLU A 13 17.18 13.14 -10.37
N PHE A 14 18.06 12.15 -10.62
CA PHE A 14 18.87 11.56 -9.55
C PHE A 14 19.82 12.58 -8.91
N GLN A 15 20.45 13.44 -9.70
CA GLN A 15 21.26 14.53 -9.18
C GLN A 15 20.46 15.51 -8.32
N LYS A 16 19.23 15.85 -8.74
CA LYS A 16 18.33 16.70 -7.95
C LYS A 16 17.92 16.03 -6.64
N THR A 17 17.52 14.76 -6.68
CA THR A 17 17.15 13.99 -5.48
C THR A 17 18.29 13.96 -4.47
N VAL A 18 19.54 13.73 -4.91
CA VAL A 18 20.72 13.75 -4.03
C VAL A 18 20.98 15.15 -3.47
N SER A 19 20.80 16.20 -4.27
CA SER A 19 20.95 17.58 -3.80
C SER A 19 19.92 17.94 -2.73
N LEU A 20 18.66 17.54 -2.94
CA LEU A 20 17.57 17.74 -1.99
C LEU A 20 17.77 16.95 -0.70
N TYR A 21 18.19 15.69 -0.81
CA TYR A 21 18.51 14.85 0.34
C TYR A 21 19.59 15.51 1.21
N ASN A 22 20.69 15.95 0.60
CA ASN A 22 21.77 16.64 1.30
C ASN A 22 21.30 17.93 2.00
N GLN A 23 20.42 18.71 1.37
CA GLN A 23 19.86 19.92 1.98
C GLN A 23 18.95 19.62 3.17
N GLN A 24 18.15 18.55 3.11
CA GLN A 24 17.21 18.19 4.16
C GLN A 24 17.90 17.55 5.38
N THR A 25 18.91 16.72 5.14
CA THR A 25 19.60 15.98 6.21
C THR A 25 20.87 16.67 6.69
N ASN A 26 21.25 17.82 6.11
CA ASN A 26 22.57 18.45 6.27
C ASN A 26 23.74 17.48 5.99
N SER A 27 23.53 16.54 5.07
CA SER A 27 24.54 15.57 4.63
C SER A 27 25.31 16.09 3.41
N SER A 28 26.40 15.43 3.07
CA SER A 28 27.21 15.72 1.87
C SER A 28 27.54 14.45 1.08
N ILE A 29 26.52 13.61 0.86
CA ILE A 29 26.70 12.36 0.13
C ILE A 29 26.83 12.60 -1.38
N ASN A 30 27.69 11.81 -2.04
CA ASN A 30 27.87 11.85 -3.49
C ASN A 30 26.93 10.85 -4.20
N LEU A 31 26.89 10.89 -5.55
CA LEU A 31 26.01 10.02 -6.36
C LEU A 31 26.23 8.52 -6.14
N LYS A 32 27.45 8.10 -5.83
CA LYS A 32 27.76 6.69 -5.56
C LYS A 32 27.22 6.26 -4.20
N GLU A 33 27.44 7.05 -3.17
CA GLU A 33 26.89 6.82 -1.82
C GLU A 33 25.36 6.86 -1.83
N ALA A 34 24.76 7.79 -2.58
CA ALA A 34 23.32 7.82 -2.80
C ALA A 34 22.77 6.58 -3.52
N LYS A 35 23.55 6.00 -4.44
CA LYS A 35 23.21 4.73 -5.08
C LYS A 35 23.27 3.58 -4.08
N ASP A 36 24.29 3.54 -3.24
CA ASP A 36 24.46 2.51 -2.20
C ASP A 36 23.33 2.58 -1.15
N LEU A 37 22.82 3.78 -0.86
CA LEU A 37 21.60 4.03 -0.06
C LEU A 37 20.29 3.75 -0.81
N GLN A 38 20.36 3.23 -2.03
CA GLN A 38 19.20 2.89 -2.88
C GLN A 38 18.28 4.06 -3.26
N LEU A 39 18.72 5.31 -3.15
CA LEU A 39 17.91 6.49 -3.54
C LEU A 39 17.51 6.45 -5.02
N HIS A 40 18.34 5.83 -5.86
CA HIS A 40 18.08 5.62 -7.29
C HIS A 40 16.86 4.70 -7.55
N ASN A 41 16.61 3.72 -6.68
CA ASN A 41 15.46 2.82 -6.80
C ASN A 41 14.17 3.52 -6.37
N ILE A 42 14.23 4.33 -5.31
CA ILE A 42 13.09 5.15 -4.86
C ILE A 42 12.69 6.11 -5.98
N LEU A 43 13.66 6.86 -6.53
CA LEU A 43 13.42 7.75 -7.66
C LEU A 43 12.87 7.00 -8.88
N LEU A 44 13.42 5.84 -9.23
CA LEU A 44 12.94 5.07 -10.37
C LEU A 44 11.47 4.66 -10.19
N ASN A 45 11.10 4.22 -9.00
CA ASN A 45 9.71 3.87 -8.67
C ASN A 45 8.79 5.09 -8.75
N ASP A 46 9.22 6.25 -8.24
CA ASP A 46 8.46 7.50 -8.32
C ASP A 46 8.24 7.93 -9.78
N LEU A 47 9.27 7.83 -10.62
CA LEU A 47 9.17 8.15 -12.05
C LEU A 47 8.25 7.16 -12.78
N ILE A 48 8.38 5.85 -12.51
CA ILE A 48 7.50 4.82 -13.07
C ILE A 48 6.05 5.12 -12.70
N TYR A 49 5.80 5.41 -11.43
CA TYR A 49 4.47 5.70 -10.92
C TYR A 49 3.88 6.96 -11.55
N SER A 50 4.66 8.03 -11.62
CA SER A 50 4.28 9.27 -12.31
C SER A 50 3.90 9.01 -13.77
N ARG A 51 4.66 8.17 -14.49
CA ARG A 51 4.32 7.77 -15.86
C ARG A 51 3.06 6.93 -15.95
N MET A 52 2.82 6.03 -14.99
CA MET A 52 1.59 5.24 -14.95
C MET A 52 0.36 6.12 -14.73
N VAL A 53 0.45 7.09 -13.82
CA VAL A 53 -0.61 8.09 -13.57
C VAL A 53 -0.93 8.89 -14.83
N LYS A 54 0.11 9.38 -15.52
CA LYS A 54 -0.06 10.15 -16.76
C LYS A 54 -0.65 9.31 -17.90
N ASP A 55 -0.14 8.09 -18.10
CA ASP A 55 -0.67 7.14 -19.10
C ASP A 55 -2.15 6.80 -18.84
N TYR A 56 -2.54 6.66 -17.57
CA TYR A 56 -3.92 6.45 -17.17
C TYR A 56 -4.80 7.68 -17.44
N ALA A 57 -4.36 8.88 -17.02
CA ALA A 57 -5.09 10.13 -17.26
C ALA A 57 -5.35 10.34 -18.76
N ASN A 58 -4.33 10.14 -19.59
CA ASN A 58 -4.44 10.20 -21.05
C ASN A 58 -5.46 9.20 -21.61
N LYS A 59 -5.41 7.93 -21.18
CA LYS A 59 -6.36 6.89 -21.62
C LYS A 59 -7.81 7.20 -21.23
N GLN A 60 -8.02 7.82 -20.08
CA GLN A 60 -9.34 8.19 -19.59
C GLN A 60 -9.81 9.56 -20.11
N ASN A 61 -9.04 10.21 -20.99
CA ASN A 61 -9.31 11.57 -21.48
C ASN A 61 -9.48 12.57 -20.32
N ILE A 62 -8.73 12.39 -19.24
CA ILE A 62 -8.68 13.34 -18.12
C ILE A 62 -7.63 14.39 -18.50
N PHE A 63 -8.09 15.60 -18.78
CA PHE A 63 -7.22 16.74 -19.09
C PHE A 63 -7.59 17.94 -18.24
N ILE A 64 -6.58 18.71 -17.83
CA ILE A 64 -6.77 19.99 -17.13
C ILE A 64 -6.70 21.09 -18.18
N ASN A 65 -7.76 21.89 -18.28
CA ASN A 65 -7.73 23.04 -19.17
C ASN A 65 -6.88 24.19 -18.59
N ASP A 66 -6.36 25.06 -19.46
CA ASP A 66 -5.50 26.18 -19.07
C ASP A 66 -6.13 27.12 -18.04
N ASN A 67 -7.45 27.30 -18.09
CA ASN A 67 -8.18 28.16 -17.15
C ASN A 67 -8.18 27.59 -15.73
N SER A 68 -8.40 26.28 -15.59
CA SER A 68 -8.32 25.56 -14.32
C SER A 68 -6.90 25.62 -13.77
N LEU A 69 -5.91 25.39 -14.61
CA LEU A 69 -4.50 25.46 -14.23
C LEU A 69 -4.14 26.88 -13.73
N LYS A 70 -4.60 27.92 -14.42
CA LYS A 70 -4.44 29.31 -14.02
C LYS A 70 -5.09 29.61 -12.67
N ILE A 71 -6.32 29.14 -12.44
CA ILE A 71 -7.01 29.33 -11.15
C ILE A 71 -6.22 28.67 -10.02
N ILE A 72 -5.77 27.43 -10.22
CA ILE A 72 -4.99 26.69 -9.22
C ILE A 72 -3.69 27.45 -8.92
N ILE A 73 -2.90 27.79 -9.93
CA ILE A 73 -1.63 28.49 -9.75
C ILE A 73 -1.84 29.84 -9.06
N THR A 74 -2.80 30.64 -9.51
CA THR A 74 -3.05 31.96 -8.91
C THR A 74 -3.62 31.88 -7.49
N SER A 75 -4.20 30.74 -7.10
CA SER A 75 -4.68 30.51 -5.73
C SER A 75 -3.56 30.21 -4.73
N LEU A 76 -2.38 29.77 -5.20
CA LEU A 76 -1.28 29.32 -4.37
C LEU A 76 -0.73 30.45 -3.48
N PRO A 77 -0.63 30.25 -2.14
CA PRO A 77 -0.22 31.30 -1.20
C PRO A 77 1.15 31.91 -1.50
N GLN A 78 2.11 31.11 -1.99
CA GLN A 78 3.45 31.58 -2.34
C GLN A 78 3.45 32.61 -3.48
N PHE A 79 2.41 32.63 -4.31
CA PHE A 79 2.27 33.57 -5.42
C PHE A 79 1.38 34.76 -5.07
N LYS A 80 0.96 34.90 -3.80
CA LYS A 80 0.17 36.04 -3.33
C LYS A 80 1.04 37.12 -2.68
N ASN A 81 0.64 38.37 -2.87
CA ASN A 81 1.18 39.54 -2.16
C ASN A 81 0.62 39.61 -0.73
N THR A 82 1.08 40.60 0.04
CA THR A 82 0.58 40.89 1.40
C THR A 82 -0.93 41.11 1.44
N ASP A 83 -1.52 41.58 0.33
CA ASP A 83 -2.95 41.84 0.20
C ASP A 83 -3.74 40.60 -0.28
N GLY A 84 -3.09 39.44 -0.40
CA GLY A 84 -3.72 38.18 -0.83
C GLY A 84 -3.98 38.05 -2.34
N LEU A 85 -3.60 39.06 -3.13
CA LEU A 85 -3.73 39.07 -4.59
C LEU A 85 -2.52 38.41 -5.27
N PHE A 86 -2.75 37.80 -6.43
CA PHE A 86 -1.68 37.19 -7.22
C PHE A 86 -0.60 38.20 -7.62
N SER A 87 0.65 37.75 -7.62
CA SER A 87 1.85 38.53 -7.85
C SER A 87 2.69 37.92 -8.96
N GLU A 88 2.64 38.53 -10.14
CA GLU A 88 3.39 38.08 -11.30
C GLU A 88 4.91 38.11 -11.05
N SER A 89 5.40 39.08 -10.28
CA SER A 89 6.82 39.19 -9.95
C SER A 89 7.28 38.04 -9.05
N LYS A 90 6.49 37.65 -8.03
CA LYS A 90 6.79 36.47 -7.20
C LYS A 90 6.74 35.18 -8.00
N TYR A 91 5.75 35.03 -8.87
CA TYR A 91 5.61 33.88 -9.76
C TYR A 91 6.83 33.72 -10.67
N LYS A 92 7.21 34.78 -11.40
CA LYS A 92 8.38 34.78 -12.28
C LYS A 92 9.68 34.53 -11.54
N ASN A 93 9.87 35.16 -10.37
CA ASN A 93 11.05 34.94 -9.54
C ASN A 93 11.12 33.50 -9.02
N TYR A 94 9.98 32.92 -8.63
CA TYR A 94 9.94 31.54 -8.18
C TYR A 94 10.31 30.56 -9.30
N ILE A 95 9.73 30.73 -10.49
CA ILE A 95 10.09 29.90 -11.65
C ILE A 95 11.57 30.05 -11.97
N PHE A 96 12.07 31.28 -12.07
CA PHE A 96 13.47 31.55 -12.39
C PHE A 96 14.45 30.89 -11.40
N ASN A 97 14.09 30.82 -10.12
CA ASN A 97 14.97 30.28 -9.08
C ASN A 97 14.89 28.75 -8.93
N ASN A 98 13.77 28.12 -9.32
CA ASN A 98 13.51 26.71 -9.00
C ASN A 98 13.34 25.82 -10.23
N PHE A 99 13.08 26.39 -11.40
CA PHE A 99 12.75 25.64 -12.62
C PHE A 99 13.56 26.14 -13.82
N PRO A 100 13.97 25.22 -14.73
CA PRO A 100 14.70 25.63 -15.93
C PRO A 100 13.88 26.54 -16.87
N ASN A 101 12.57 26.33 -16.92
CA ASN A 101 11.62 27.15 -17.66
C ASN A 101 10.19 26.96 -17.11
N GLU A 102 9.26 27.79 -17.58
CA GLU A 102 7.86 27.77 -17.17
C GLU A 102 7.13 26.49 -17.62
N GLU A 103 7.47 25.94 -18.79
CA GLU A 103 6.84 24.72 -19.31
C GLU A 103 7.06 23.51 -18.39
N ILE A 104 8.27 23.35 -17.84
CA ILE A 104 8.58 22.29 -16.87
C ILE A 104 7.77 22.47 -15.59
N PHE A 105 7.67 23.71 -15.09
CA PHE A 105 6.85 24.01 -13.91
C PHE A 105 5.37 23.65 -14.14
N LEU A 106 4.81 24.05 -15.29
CA LEU A 106 3.41 23.76 -15.62
C LEU A 106 3.17 22.25 -15.72
N ASN A 107 4.07 21.50 -16.36
CA ASN A 107 4.01 20.04 -16.43
C ASN A 107 4.07 19.37 -15.03
N GLU A 108 4.89 19.89 -14.11
CA GLU A 108 4.94 19.35 -12.73
C GLU A 108 3.64 19.60 -11.97
N ILE A 109 3.08 20.80 -12.05
CA ILE A 109 1.78 21.12 -11.45
C ILE A 109 0.69 20.23 -12.05
N GLU A 110 0.68 20.07 -13.37
CA GLU A 110 -0.30 19.22 -14.07
C GLU A 110 -0.22 17.76 -13.61
N ASN A 111 0.99 17.20 -13.52
CA ASN A 111 1.21 15.85 -13.00
C ASN A 111 0.77 15.71 -11.53
N SER A 112 1.06 16.72 -10.69
CA SER A 112 0.63 16.74 -9.29
C SER A 112 -0.89 16.75 -9.17
N ILE A 113 -1.59 17.52 -10.03
CA ILE A 113 -3.06 17.53 -10.07
C ILE A 113 -3.59 16.18 -10.56
N TYR A 114 -3.01 15.54 -11.57
CA TYR A 114 -3.45 14.20 -12.00
C TYR A 114 -3.29 13.16 -10.89
N GLN A 115 -2.18 13.20 -10.14
CA GLN A 115 -2.01 12.36 -8.96
C GLN A 115 -3.11 12.68 -7.93
N GLY A 116 -3.32 13.95 -7.62
CA GLY A 116 -4.39 14.40 -6.73
C GLY A 116 -5.77 13.89 -7.14
N ILE A 117 -6.18 14.10 -8.40
CA ILE A 117 -7.48 13.63 -8.91
C ILE A 117 -7.58 12.12 -8.82
N ILE A 118 -6.59 11.37 -9.29
CA ILE A 118 -6.65 9.90 -9.29
C ILE A 118 -6.72 9.36 -7.86
N PHE A 119 -5.94 9.89 -6.91
CA PHE A 119 -5.92 9.41 -5.53
C PHE A 119 -7.02 9.98 -4.64
N GLU A 120 -7.47 11.21 -4.87
CA GLU A 120 -8.66 11.75 -4.22
C GLU A 120 -9.89 10.93 -4.63
N ASN A 121 -10.01 10.51 -5.91
CA ASN A 121 -11.11 9.63 -6.35
C ASN A 121 -11.14 8.27 -5.63
N PHE A 122 -10.01 7.78 -5.09
CA PHE A 122 -9.96 6.59 -4.22
C PHE A 122 -10.17 6.91 -2.73
N ASN A 123 -10.01 8.16 -2.30
CA ASN A 123 -10.19 8.61 -0.92
C ASN A 123 -11.52 9.35 -0.67
N ILE A 124 -12.44 9.38 -1.63
CA ILE A 124 -13.75 10.01 -1.45
C ILE A 124 -14.62 9.17 -0.50
N ARG A 125 -14.55 9.47 0.80
CA ARG A 125 -15.79 9.59 1.59
C ARG A 125 -16.53 10.79 1.02
N ASN A 126 -17.59 10.53 0.25
CA ASN A 126 -18.39 11.53 -0.44
C ASN A 126 -18.72 12.73 0.46
N PHE A 127 -18.13 13.90 0.17
CA PHE A 127 -18.74 15.15 0.56
C PHE A 127 -19.94 15.37 -0.37
N LEU A 128 -21.07 14.74 -0.04
CA LEU A 128 -22.36 15.08 -0.63
C LEU A 128 -22.67 16.54 -0.24
N ASP A 129 -23.06 17.34 -1.23
CA ASP A 129 -23.51 18.72 -1.04
C ASP A 129 -24.63 18.74 0.02
N LYS A 130 -24.50 19.65 1.00
CA LYS A 130 -25.50 19.85 2.06
C LYS A 130 -26.89 20.13 1.50
N GLN A 131 -27.00 20.72 0.30
CA GLN A 131 -28.28 20.90 -0.36
C GLN A 131 -28.93 19.56 -0.73
N VAL A 132 -28.16 18.60 -1.23
CA VAL A 132 -28.65 17.25 -1.58
C VAL A 132 -29.07 16.49 -0.33
N ILE A 133 -28.28 16.55 0.75
CA ILE A 133 -28.62 15.92 2.03
C ILE A 133 -29.91 16.52 2.59
N ASN A 134 -30.04 17.85 2.61
CA ASN A 134 -31.25 18.51 3.10
C ASN A 134 -32.48 18.19 2.24
N HIS A 135 -32.31 18.10 0.92
CA HIS A 135 -33.42 17.79 0.03
C HIS A 135 -33.91 16.35 0.22
N LEU A 136 -32.99 15.41 0.44
CA LEU A 136 -33.31 14.01 0.73
C LEU A 136 -33.92 13.86 2.13
N PHE A 137 -33.35 14.51 3.14
CA PHE A 137 -33.87 14.48 4.51
C PHE A 137 -35.26 15.10 4.62
N ASN A 138 -35.53 16.19 3.89
CA ASN A 138 -36.86 16.81 3.83
C ASN A 138 -37.87 15.92 3.08
N HIS A 139 -37.42 15.19 2.06
CA HIS A 139 -38.27 14.24 1.34
C HIS A 139 -38.63 13.02 2.21
N GLU A 140 -37.66 12.44 2.93
CA GLU A 140 -37.91 11.31 3.82
C GLU A 140 -38.68 11.72 5.10
N GLY A 141 -38.46 12.94 5.59
CA GLY A 141 -39.17 13.51 6.74
C GLY A 141 -40.57 14.04 6.41
N GLU A 142 -41.01 13.95 5.15
CA GLU A 142 -42.27 14.52 4.69
C GLU A 142 -43.46 13.72 5.26
N LYS A 143 -44.07 14.25 6.33
CA LYS A 143 -45.26 13.63 6.93
C LYS A 143 -46.50 13.99 6.14
N ARG A 144 -47.06 13.01 5.41
CA ARG A 144 -48.32 13.13 4.69
C ARG A 144 -49.46 12.53 5.49
N SER A 145 -50.49 13.33 5.75
CA SER A 145 -51.73 12.86 6.37
C SER A 145 -52.68 12.40 5.27
N VAL A 146 -52.94 11.09 5.21
CA VAL A 146 -53.85 10.50 4.22
C VAL A 146 -55.09 9.99 4.94
N ARG A 147 -56.26 10.47 4.53
CA ARG A 147 -57.52 9.79 4.85
C ARG A 147 -57.79 8.79 3.74
N TYR A 148 -57.95 7.53 4.10
CA TYR A 148 -58.31 6.47 3.18
C TYR A 148 -59.54 5.74 3.73
N PHE A 149 -60.30 5.16 2.81
CA PHE A 149 -61.36 4.20 3.11
C PHE A 149 -60.95 2.92 2.40
N ILE A 150 -61.03 1.79 3.08
CA ILE A 150 -60.77 0.48 2.46
C ILE A 150 -62.11 0.02 1.89
N ILE A 151 -62.17 -0.19 0.58
CA ILE A 151 -63.25 -0.90 -0.08
C ILE A 151 -62.74 -2.33 -0.24
N ASN A 152 -63.39 -3.30 0.39
CA ASN A 152 -63.01 -4.70 0.21
C ASN A 152 -63.68 -5.27 -1.03
N ASP A 153 -63.10 -6.28 -1.66
CA ASP A 153 -63.66 -6.91 -2.88
C ASP A 153 -65.09 -7.44 -2.66
N GLU A 154 -65.45 -7.79 -1.42
CA GLU A 154 -66.80 -8.22 -1.02
C GLU A 154 -67.86 -7.10 -1.13
N ASP A 155 -67.44 -5.84 -1.12
CA ASP A 155 -68.31 -4.65 -1.22
C ASP A 155 -68.56 -4.22 -2.69
N ILE A 156 -67.95 -4.92 -3.66
CA ILE A 156 -67.93 -4.55 -5.07
C ILE A 156 -68.61 -5.65 -5.91
N ASP A 157 -69.89 -5.44 -6.26
CA ASP A 157 -70.59 -6.29 -7.25
C ASP A 157 -70.39 -5.70 -8.66
N ILE A 158 -69.30 -6.09 -9.33
CA ILE A 158 -69.06 -5.75 -10.74
C ILE A 158 -69.33 -6.97 -11.61
N LYS A 159 -70.37 -6.89 -12.45
CA LYS A 159 -70.59 -7.84 -13.54
C LYS A 159 -69.72 -7.46 -14.73
N LEU A 160 -68.58 -8.12 -14.87
CA LEU A 160 -67.74 -8.04 -16.08
C LEU A 160 -68.40 -8.85 -17.20
N SER A 161 -68.55 -8.24 -18.38
CA SER A 161 -68.91 -8.97 -19.60
C SER A 161 -67.66 -9.31 -20.40
N ASP A 162 -67.69 -10.42 -21.14
CA ASP A 162 -66.58 -10.82 -22.01
C ASP A 162 -66.28 -9.78 -23.10
N GLU A 163 -67.29 -9.02 -23.54
CA GLU A 163 -67.13 -7.88 -24.45
C GLU A 163 -66.23 -6.78 -23.87
N LEU A 164 -66.46 -6.40 -22.61
CA LEU A 164 -65.67 -5.36 -21.92
C LEU A 164 -64.23 -5.80 -21.69
N LEU A 165 -64.03 -7.09 -21.38
CA LEU A 165 -62.69 -7.66 -21.23
C LEU A 165 -61.93 -7.69 -22.55
N ARG A 166 -62.60 -8.02 -23.66
CA ARG A 166 -61.99 -7.95 -25.00
C ARG A 166 -61.65 -6.53 -25.41
N GLU A 167 -62.54 -5.57 -25.22
CA GLU A 167 -62.29 -4.17 -25.54
C GLU A 167 -61.10 -3.63 -24.75
N TYR A 168 -61.03 -3.94 -23.46
CA TYR A 168 -59.89 -3.56 -22.61
C TYR A 168 -58.58 -4.20 -23.08
N TYR A 169 -58.58 -5.51 -23.38
CA TYR A 169 -57.40 -6.22 -23.88
C TYR A 169 -56.89 -5.67 -25.22
N GLU A 170 -57.80 -5.36 -26.15
CA GLU A 170 -57.44 -4.77 -27.46
C GLU A 170 -56.92 -3.34 -27.32
N THR A 171 -57.47 -2.54 -26.40
CA THR A 171 -57.03 -1.15 -26.17
C THR A 171 -55.67 -1.09 -25.48
N GLU A 172 -55.37 -2.05 -24.61
CA GLU A 172 -54.15 -2.09 -23.78
C GLU A 172 -53.13 -3.13 -24.25
N LYS A 173 -53.23 -3.56 -25.51
CA LYS A 173 -52.43 -4.67 -26.09
C LYS A 173 -50.92 -4.51 -25.90
N PHE A 174 -50.42 -3.28 -25.96
CA PHE A 174 -49.01 -2.94 -25.76
C PHE A 174 -48.48 -3.28 -24.36
N LYS A 175 -49.36 -3.29 -23.33
CA LYS A 175 -48.99 -3.71 -21.95
C LYS A 175 -48.79 -5.22 -21.82
N TYR A 176 -49.24 -5.99 -22.80
CA TYR A 176 -49.15 -7.44 -22.84
C TYR A 176 -48.17 -7.95 -23.90
N GLU A 177 -47.42 -7.05 -24.56
CA GLU A 177 -46.29 -7.42 -25.40
C GLU A 177 -45.09 -7.83 -24.54
N VAL A 178 -44.48 -8.96 -24.87
CA VAL A 178 -43.22 -9.41 -24.27
C VAL A 178 -42.05 -8.79 -25.03
N SER A 179 -41.14 -8.14 -24.31
CA SER A 179 -39.94 -7.52 -24.88
C SER A 179 -39.10 -8.51 -25.70
N GLN A 180 -38.44 -7.98 -26.74
CA GLN A 180 -37.62 -8.76 -27.65
C GLN A 180 -36.51 -9.51 -26.89
N LYS A 181 -36.52 -10.85 -26.98
CA LYS A 181 -35.47 -11.70 -26.42
C LYS A 181 -34.37 -11.89 -27.46
N THR A 182 -33.14 -11.56 -27.10
CA THR A 182 -31.94 -11.84 -27.90
C THR A 182 -31.18 -13.00 -27.27
N ILE A 183 -30.65 -13.91 -28.10
CA ILE A 183 -29.72 -14.95 -27.65
C ILE A 183 -28.32 -14.35 -27.77
N ILE A 184 -27.58 -14.34 -26.67
CA ILE A 184 -26.18 -13.90 -26.64
C ILE A 184 -25.34 -15.13 -26.35
N ASP A 185 -24.53 -15.54 -27.34
CA ASP A 185 -23.46 -16.49 -27.10
C ASP A 185 -22.27 -15.73 -26.51
N TYR A 186 -21.78 -16.19 -25.35
CA TYR A 186 -20.55 -15.69 -24.76
C TYR A 186 -19.59 -16.85 -24.56
N ILE A 187 -18.30 -16.55 -24.68
CA ILE A 187 -17.23 -17.48 -24.32
C ILE A 187 -16.67 -16.97 -22.99
N GLU A 188 -16.81 -17.77 -21.95
CA GLU A 188 -16.13 -17.54 -20.67
C GLU A 188 -14.69 -18.04 -20.80
N ILE A 189 -13.73 -17.13 -20.79
CA ILE A 189 -12.30 -17.44 -20.79
C ILE A 189 -11.81 -17.25 -19.35
N SER A 190 -11.75 -18.34 -18.58
CA SER A 190 -11.12 -18.34 -17.26
C SER A 190 -9.64 -18.73 -17.40
N LEU A 191 -8.74 -18.01 -16.72
CA LEU A 191 -7.30 -18.35 -16.64
C LEU A 191 -7.07 -19.78 -16.13
N ASP A 192 -7.96 -20.29 -15.28
CA ASP A 192 -7.88 -21.66 -14.76
C ASP A 192 -8.08 -22.72 -15.86
N GLN A 193 -8.72 -22.36 -16.98
CA GLN A 193 -8.97 -23.28 -18.11
C GLN A 193 -7.78 -23.39 -19.08
N PHE A 194 -6.79 -22.50 -18.99
CA PHE A 194 -5.61 -22.53 -19.86
C PHE A 194 -4.34 -22.97 -19.13
N VAL A 195 -4.34 -23.00 -17.79
CA VAL A 195 -3.19 -23.38 -16.97
C VAL A 195 -3.24 -24.88 -16.67
N ASP A 196 -2.69 -25.68 -17.58
CA ASP A 196 -2.41 -27.09 -17.30
C ASP A 196 -1.09 -27.21 -16.50
N LEU A 197 -1.20 -27.18 -15.17
CA LEU A 197 -0.05 -27.31 -14.26
C LEU A 197 0.70 -28.64 -14.44
N ASP A 198 0.05 -29.66 -15.01
CA ASP A 198 0.63 -30.98 -15.24
C ASP A 198 1.47 -31.03 -16.53
N SER A 199 1.39 -30.01 -17.38
CA SER A 199 2.19 -29.88 -18.61
C SER A 199 3.63 -29.38 -18.36
N ILE A 200 3.96 -28.97 -17.13
CA ILE A 200 5.28 -28.45 -16.77
C ILE A 200 6.23 -29.62 -16.50
N ASP A 201 7.34 -29.67 -17.25
CA ASP A 201 8.41 -30.66 -17.07
C ASP A 201 8.98 -30.61 -15.65
N GLU A 202 8.91 -31.74 -14.94
CA GLU A 202 9.43 -31.90 -13.58
C GLU A 202 10.92 -31.52 -13.48
N ASN A 203 11.71 -31.75 -14.52
CA ASN A 203 13.13 -31.38 -14.53
C ASN A 203 13.32 -29.86 -14.41
N LYS A 204 12.43 -29.06 -15.01
CA LYS A 204 12.47 -27.59 -14.92
C LYS A 204 12.07 -27.10 -13.54
N ILE A 205 11.21 -27.83 -12.85
CA ILE A 205 10.82 -27.51 -11.47
C ILE A 205 12.00 -27.75 -10.54
N VAL A 206 12.70 -28.88 -10.71
CA VAL A 206 13.92 -29.20 -9.96
C VAL A 206 15.02 -28.19 -10.23
N GLU A 207 15.26 -27.84 -11.50
CA GLU A 207 16.23 -26.81 -11.89
C GLU A 207 15.91 -25.46 -11.25
N TYR A 208 14.66 -24.98 -11.37
CA TYR A 208 14.23 -23.73 -10.76
C TYR A 208 14.36 -23.74 -9.23
N TYR A 209 13.98 -24.84 -8.57
CA TYR A 209 14.12 -24.99 -7.12
C TYR A 209 15.59 -24.90 -6.69
N ASN A 210 16.51 -25.57 -7.41
CA ASN A 210 17.94 -25.55 -7.10
C ASN A 210 18.57 -24.17 -7.34
N ASP A 211 18.22 -23.51 -8.45
CA ASP A 211 18.72 -22.18 -8.80
C ASP A 211 18.24 -21.11 -7.81
N ASN A 212 17.06 -21.33 -7.21
CA ASN A 212 16.41 -20.40 -6.30
C ASN A 212 16.33 -20.93 -4.86
N ILE A 213 17.21 -21.85 -4.47
CA ILE A 213 17.17 -22.50 -3.16
C ILE A 213 17.12 -21.50 -2.00
N ASN A 214 17.78 -20.35 -2.15
CA ASN A 214 17.80 -19.28 -1.15
C ASN A 214 16.41 -18.67 -0.87
N LEU A 215 15.46 -18.75 -1.81
CA LEU A 215 14.07 -18.30 -1.60
C LEU A 215 13.25 -19.28 -0.74
N TYR A 216 13.73 -20.52 -0.61
CA TYR A 216 13.07 -21.62 0.10
C TYR A 216 13.76 -21.96 1.43
N ILE A 217 14.72 -21.13 1.84
CA ILE A 217 15.35 -21.20 3.14
C ILE A 217 14.54 -20.34 4.10
N LYS A 218 13.90 -20.97 5.08
CA LYS A 218 13.44 -20.27 6.28
C LYS A 218 14.65 -19.97 7.13
N GLU A 219 14.88 -18.70 7.43
CA GLU A 219 15.94 -18.29 8.33
C GLU A 219 15.69 -18.81 9.74
N GLU A 220 16.77 -19.02 10.49
CA GLU A 220 16.69 -19.33 11.92
C GLU A 220 16.06 -18.14 12.65
N LYS A 221 15.03 -18.40 13.44
CA LYS A 221 14.37 -17.40 14.29
C LYS A 221 14.63 -17.70 15.76
N ARG A 222 14.73 -16.63 16.55
CA ARG A 222 14.93 -16.71 18.00
C ARG A 222 13.87 -15.92 18.74
N GLU A 223 13.33 -16.52 19.78
CA GLU A 223 12.47 -15.83 20.73
C GLU A 223 13.33 -15.35 21.89
N ILE A 224 13.47 -14.04 22.05
CA ILE A 224 14.34 -13.43 23.06
C ILE A 224 13.55 -12.56 24.01
N GLU A 225 13.99 -12.54 25.26
CA GLU A 225 13.54 -11.63 26.30
C GLU A 225 14.72 -10.77 26.73
N PHE A 226 14.51 -9.49 27.05
CA PHE A 226 15.59 -8.59 27.44
C PHE A 226 15.17 -7.50 28.41
N ALA A 227 16.14 -7.06 29.21
CA ALA A 227 16.03 -5.89 30.09
C ALA A 227 17.07 -4.84 29.70
N ARG A 228 16.70 -3.56 29.82
CA ARG A 228 17.57 -2.41 29.53
C ARG A 228 17.95 -1.67 30.81
N PHE A 229 19.21 -1.27 30.90
CA PHE A 229 19.79 -0.51 32.00
C PHE A 229 20.54 0.71 31.48
N ARG A 230 20.63 1.76 32.31
CA ARG A 230 21.40 2.97 31.97
C ARG A 230 22.89 2.78 32.22
N ASP A 231 23.24 2.06 33.27
CA ASP A 231 24.61 1.81 33.70
C ASP A 231 24.94 0.31 33.73
N LYS A 232 26.25 0.04 33.71
CA LYS A 232 26.79 -1.32 33.63
C LYS A 232 26.62 -2.09 34.94
N ASP A 233 26.59 -1.41 36.08
CA ASP A 233 26.60 -2.04 37.39
C ASP A 233 25.22 -2.63 37.69
N SER A 234 24.14 -1.87 37.46
CA SER A 234 22.77 -2.39 37.54
C SER A 234 22.52 -3.53 36.55
N ALA A 235 23.05 -3.45 35.33
CA ALA A 235 22.95 -4.55 34.37
C ALA A 235 23.66 -5.83 34.85
N ASN A 236 24.83 -5.69 35.48
CA ASN A 236 25.57 -6.82 36.06
C ASN A 236 24.85 -7.43 37.27
N GLU A 237 24.24 -6.60 38.11
CA GLU A 237 23.43 -7.08 39.23
C GLU A 237 22.21 -7.85 38.75
N PHE A 238 21.48 -7.31 37.76
CA PHE A 238 20.36 -8.02 37.18
C PHE A 238 20.78 -9.32 36.49
N TYR A 239 21.86 -9.31 35.72
CA TYR A 239 22.42 -10.52 35.11
C TYR A 239 22.66 -11.63 36.16
N LYS A 240 23.29 -11.30 37.29
CA LYS A 240 23.52 -12.27 38.39
C LYS A 240 22.23 -12.81 38.99
N THR A 241 21.19 -11.99 39.08
CA THR A 241 19.86 -12.41 39.56
C THR A 241 19.16 -13.28 38.52
N TRP A 242 19.19 -12.88 37.25
CA TRP A 242 18.46 -13.57 36.19
C TRP A 242 19.05 -14.94 35.86
N VAL A 243 20.38 -15.10 35.95
CA VAL A 243 21.06 -16.39 35.80
C VAL A 243 20.65 -17.41 36.89
N GLN A 244 20.19 -16.95 38.06
CA GLN A 244 19.68 -17.87 39.10
C GLN A 244 18.34 -18.51 38.72
N ASN A 245 17.64 -17.94 37.73
CA ASN A 245 16.36 -18.42 37.21
C ASN A 245 15.29 -18.65 38.31
N ASP A 246 15.34 -17.85 39.38
CA ASP A 246 14.35 -17.84 40.47
C ASP A 246 13.33 -16.72 40.21
N PRO A 247 12.06 -17.06 39.87
CA PRO A 247 11.03 -16.07 39.57
C PRO A 247 10.76 -15.07 40.70
N ALA A 248 10.88 -15.48 41.97
CA ALA A 248 10.60 -14.61 43.10
C ALA A 248 11.69 -13.54 43.26
N LEU A 249 12.95 -13.92 43.09
CA LEU A 249 14.08 -13.00 43.12
C LEU A 249 14.06 -12.04 41.93
N ILE A 250 13.76 -12.55 40.73
CA ILE A 250 13.65 -11.73 39.52
C ILE A 250 12.51 -10.72 39.66
N PHE A 251 11.32 -11.16 40.07
CA PHE A 251 10.17 -10.29 40.27
C PHE A 251 10.45 -9.22 41.32
N SER A 252 11.03 -9.60 42.46
CA SER A 252 11.40 -8.63 43.51
C SER A 252 12.45 -7.63 43.03
N TYR A 253 13.43 -8.05 42.24
CA TYR A 253 14.42 -7.13 41.66
C TYR A 253 13.76 -6.16 40.68
N MET A 254 12.86 -6.64 39.82
CA MET A 254 12.14 -5.84 38.84
C MET A 254 11.26 -4.78 39.50
N GLU A 255 10.48 -5.14 40.53
CA GLU A 255 9.64 -4.19 41.26
C GLU A 255 10.47 -3.14 42.00
N ASN A 256 11.55 -3.55 42.68
CA ASN A 256 12.36 -2.63 43.48
C ASN A 256 13.22 -1.66 42.65
N ASN A 257 13.55 -2.02 41.41
CA ASN A 257 14.43 -1.24 40.53
C ASN A 257 13.71 -0.67 39.29
N GLU A 258 12.38 -0.81 39.21
CA GLU A 258 11.56 -0.36 38.08
C GLU A 258 12.07 -0.90 36.72
N VAL A 259 12.44 -2.18 36.69
CA VAL A 259 12.97 -2.85 35.48
C VAL A 259 11.86 -3.64 34.79
N GLU A 260 11.74 -3.46 33.48
CA GLU A 260 10.79 -4.20 32.64
C GLU A 260 11.50 -5.21 31.73
N LEU A 261 10.89 -6.39 31.58
CA LEU A 261 11.28 -7.38 30.59
C LEU A 261 10.49 -7.17 29.29
N ASN A 262 11.22 -7.10 28.19
CA ASN A 262 10.70 -6.90 26.85
C ASN A 262 10.94 -8.16 26.02
N LYS A 263 10.04 -8.48 25.09
CA LYS A 263 10.08 -9.73 24.33
C LYS A 263 10.06 -9.47 22.82
N ILE A 264 10.90 -10.20 22.09
CA ILE A 264 10.92 -10.22 20.62
C ILE A 264 10.75 -11.68 20.19
N GLN A 265 9.68 -11.95 19.42
CA GLN A 265 9.29 -13.31 19.06
C GLN A 265 10.01 -13.82 17.79
N ASP A 266 10.13 -12.99 16.76
CA ASP A 266 10.70 -13.35 15.47
C ASP A 266 12.08 -12.70 15.24
N PHE A 267 13.03 -12.87 16.17
CA PHE A 267 14.37 -12.30 15.99
C PHE A 267 15.16 -13.07 14.93
N THR A 268 15.64 -12.39 13.89
CA THR A 268 16.46 -12.96 12.80
C THR A 268 17.71 -12.12 12.56
N LEU A 269 18.78 -12.70 12.00
CA LEU A 269 19.97 -11.92 11.62
C LEU A 269 19.67 -10.89 10.52
N SER A 270 18.76 -11.20 9.58
CA SER A 270 18.47 -10.31 8.45
C SER A 270 17.61 -9.10 8.82
N GLN A 271 16.76 -9.20 9.86
CA GLN A 271 15.81 -8.15 10.25
C GLN A 271 16.10 -7.54 11.63
N ASN A 272 17.30 -7.75 12.19
CA ASN A 272 17.66 -7.19 13.49
C ASN A 272 17.99 -5.70 13.43
N THR A 273 17.67 -4.97 14.51
CA THR A 273 18.00 -3.55 14.68
C THR A 273 19.19 -3.32 15.62
N PHE A 274 19.86 -4.38 16.08
CA PHE A 274 21.01 -4.29 16.97
C PHE A 274 22.31 -4.19 16.16
N THR A 275 23.43 -3.96 16.84
CA THR A 275 24.74 -4.08 16.20
C THR A 275 25.06 -5.54 15.91
N ASP A 276 25.89 -5.80 14.90
CA ASP A 276 26.34 -7.16 14.56
C ASP A 276 26.94 -7.91 15.76
N GLU A 277 27.64 -7.20 16.65
CA GLU A 277 28.21 -7.77 17.87
C GLU A 277 27.14 -8.30 18.84
N ILE A 278 26.07 -7.53 19.05
CA ILE A 278 24.95 -7.93 19.92
C ILE A 278 24.15 -9.04 19.26
N ALA A 279 23.84 -8.91 17.97
CA ALA A 279 23.11 -9.93 17.22
C ALA A 279 23.85 -11.28 17.27
N ASN A 280 25.15 -11.29 16.99
CA ASN A 280 25.98 -12.50 17.08
C ASN A 280 26.03 -13.06 18.52
N SER A 281 26.06 -12.19 19.54
CA SER A 281 26.02 -12.63 20.94
C SER A 281 24.72 -13.33 21.28
N ILE A 282 23.57 -12.80 20.81
CA ILE A 282 22.25 -13.42 20.95
C ILE A 282 22.18 -14.77 20.22
N PHE A 283 22.74 -14.85 19.01
CA PHE A 283 22.79 -16.08 18.21
C PHE A 283 23.74 -17.15 18.79
N ASN A 284 24.65 -16.79 19.67
CA ASN A 284 25.50 -17.74 20.39
C ASN A 284 24.90 -18.20 21.74
N LEU A 285 23.74 -17.66 22.15
CA LEU A 285 23.06 -18.13 23.36
C LEU A 285 22.42 -19.50 23.13
N ASN A 286 22.41 -20.31 24.19
CA ASN A 286 21.58 -21.51 24.28
C ASN A 286 20.22 -21.16 24.90
N ILE A 287 19.23 -22.01 24.68
CA ILE A 287 17.90 -21.86 25.31
C ILE A 287 18.08 -21.78 26.83
N ASP A 288 17.34 -20.86 27.44
CA ASP A 288 17.36 -20.48 28.85
C ASP A 288 18.64 -19.80 29.37
N ASN A 289 19.67 -19.62 28.54
CA ASN A 289 20.86 -18.87 28.95
C ASN A 289 20.64 -17.36 28.88
N VAL A 290 21.24 -16.66 29.83
CA VAL A 290 21.27 -15.20 29.91
C VAL A 290 22.63 -14.68 29.42
N SER A 291 22.64 -13.65 28.58
CA SER A 291 23.86 -13.00 28.11
C SER A 291 24.49 -12.14 29.23
N PRO A 292 25.82 -11.94 29.24
CA PRO A 292 26.40 -10.85 30.01
C PRO A 292 25.84 -9.50 29.53
N PRO A 293 25.95 -8.41 30.32
CA PRO A 293 25.54 -7.08 29.89
C PRO A 293 26.28 -6.63 28.62
N LEU A 294 25.50 -6.36 27.57
CA LEU A 294 25.99 -5.88 26.28
C LEU A 294 25.73 -4.37 26.15
N GLU A 295 26.75 -3.60 25.80
CA GLU A 295 26.63 -2.15 25.62
C GLU A 295 26.12 -1.82 24.22
N TYR A 296 25.05 -1.03 24.14
CA TYR A 296 24.50 -0.56 22.87
C TYR A 296 24.90 0.91 22.64
N GLN A 297 26.10 1.13 22.10
CA GLN A 297 26.58 2.43 21.58
C GLN A 297 26.25 3.65 22.47
N GLY A 298 26.40 3.55 23.79
CA GLY A 298 26.12 4.65 24.73
C GLY A 298 24.64 4.92 25.03
N ILE A 299 23.71 4.15 24.46
CA ILE A 299 22.26 4.22 24.74
C ILE A 299 21.90 3.45 26.02
N GLY A 300 22.73 2.48 26.40
CA GLY A 300 22.59 1.73 27.65
C GLY A 300 23.15 0.32 27.53
N TYR A 301 22.87 -0.46 28.57
CA TYR A 301 23.28 -1.86 28.69
C TYR A 301 22.06 -2.76 28.59
N TYR A 302 22.20 -3.87 27.87
CA TYR A 302 21.14 -4.83 27.64
C TYR A 302 21.57 -6.20 28.14
N VAL A 303 20.64 -6.89 28.79
CA VAL A 303 20.80 -8.28 29.19
C VAL A 303 19.72 -9.06 28.44
N PHE A 304 20.09 -10.15 27.79
CA PHE A 304 19.18 -10.95 26.96
C PHE A 304 19.06 -12.37 27.52
N LYS A 305 17.88 -12.98 27.41
CA LYS A 305 17.64 -14.41 27.64
C LYS A 305 17.02 -15.01 26.38
N LEU A 306 17.52 -16.17 25.97
CA LEU A 306 16.93 -16.91 24.87
C LEU A 306 15.83 -17.84 25.39
N LEU A 307 14.64 -17.75 24.83
CA LEU A 307 13.48 -18.56 25.21
C LEU A 307 13.26 -19.74 24.27
N ASN A 308 13.44 -19.52 22.96
CA ASN A 308 13.23 -20.55 21.96
C ASN A 308 14.10 -20.31 20.71
N ILE A 309 14.41 -21.39 19.99
CA ILE A 309 15.06 -21.37 18.67
C ILE A 309 14.17 -22.14 17.69
N GLU A 310 13.81 -21.48 16.59
CA GLU A 310 13.30 -22.15 15.39
C GLU A 310 14.46 -22.31 14.42
N GLU A 311 14.91 -23.55 14.22
CA GLU A 311 16.08 -23.82 13.39
C GLU A 311 15.86 -23.44 11.93
N LYS A 312 16.96 -23.12 11.25
CA LYS A 312 16.97 -22.94 9.80
C LYS A 312 16.42 -24.20 9.13
N GLU A 313 15.33 -24.04 8.39
CA GLU A 313 14.69 -25.12 7.64
C GLU A 313 14.73 -24.79 6.15
N THR A 314 15.15 -25.77 5.33
CA THR A 314 15.01 -25.68 3.87
C THR A 314 13.73 -26.39 3.49
N GLN A 315 12.76 -25.65 2.94
CA GLN A 315 11.48 -26.22 2.52
C GLN A 315 11.73 -27.24 1.41
N LEU A 316 11.15 -28.43 1.51
CA LEU A 316 11.37 -29.48 0.53
C LEU A 316 10.69 -29.10 -0.80
N ILE A 317 11.26 -29.54 -1.92
CA ILE A 317 10.67 -29.31 -3.25
C ILE A 317 9.21 -29.76 -3.31
N SER A 318 8.84 -30.86 -2.65
CA SER A 318 7.47 -31.38 -2.58
C SER A 318 6.48 -30.43 -1.90
N GLU A 319 6.97 -29.54 -1.03
CA GLU A 319 6.14 -28.56 -0.31
C GLU A 319 5.90 -27.30 -1.15
N VAL A 320 6.86 -26.95 -2.01
CA VAL A 320 6.83 -25.72 -2.82
C VAL A 320 6.59 -25.98 -4.31
N GLU A 321 6.44 -27.24 -4.71
CA GLU A 321 6.29 -27.67 -6.11
C GLU A 321 5.12 -26.95 -6.79
N LYS A 322 3.97 -26.87 -6.11
CA LYS A 322 2.77 -26.21 -6.63
C LYS A 322 2.99 -24.72 -6.85
N ASP A 323 3.73 -24.07 -5.96
CA ASP A 323 4.05 -22.65 -6.07
C ASP A 323 5.03 -22.39 -7.21
N ILE A 324 6.02 -23.26 -7.40
CA ILE A 324 6.95 -23.21 -8.54
C ILE A 324 6.20 -23.40 -9.86
N LYS A 325 5.27 -24.37 -9.94
CA LYS A 325 4.41 -24.58 -11.13
C LYS A 325 3.60 -23.32 -11.46
N ASN A 326 3.06 -22.64 -10.44
CA ASN A 326 2.32 -21.39 -10.62
C ASN A 326 3.19 -20.21 -11.10
N ILE A 327 4.47 -20.16 -10.71
CA ILE A 327 5.41 -19.15 -11.20
C ILE A 327 5.74 -19.41 -12.69
N GLY A 328 5.98 -20.67 -13.05
CA GLY A 328 6.30 -21.08 -14.42
C GLY A 328 5.19 -20.73 -15.43
N THR A 329 3.93 -20.90 -15.05
CA THR A 329 2.77 -20.59 -15.91
C THR A 329 2.63 -19.10 -16.13
N ARG A 330 2.69 -18.27 -15.07
CA ARG A 330 2.66 -16.80 -15.20
C ARG A 330 3.77 -16.25 -16.12
N GLY A 331 4.94 -16.88 -16.12
CA GLY A 331 6.04 -16.54 -17.03
C GLY A 331 5.74 -16.84 -18.50
N GLN A 332 5.11 -17.97 -18.79
CA GLN A 332 4.72 -18.34 -20.16
C GLN A 332 3.64 -17.41 -20.74
N TYR A 333 2.67 -16.96 -19.94
CA TYR A 333 1.63 -16.03 -20.40
C TYR A 333 2.16 -14.63 -20.76
N ARG A 334 3.20 -14.13 -20.08
CA ARG A 334 3.80 -12.83 -20.43
C ARG A 334 4.40 -12.84 -21.85
N ASN A 335 4.86 -13.99 -22.34
CA ASN A 335 5.41 -14.12 -23.69
C ASN A 335 4.31 -14.19 -24.77
N TRP A 336 3.07 -14.54 -24.41
CA TRP A 336 1.95 -14.64 -25.35
C TRP A 336 1.19 -13.31 -25.53
N HIS A 337 1.48 -12.29 -24.73
CA HIS A 337 0.88 -10.95 -24.86
C HIS A 337 1.80 -9.92 -25.52
N CYS A 338 2.88 -10.37 -26.14
CA CYS A 338 3.75 -9.56 -26.99
C CYS A 338 3.66 -10.03 -28.45
N TRP A 339 2.47 -10.03 -29.05
CA TRP A 339 2.26 -10.07 -30.50
C TRP A 339 1.03 -9.26 -30.88
#